data_AF-A0A943J872-F1
#
_entry.id   AF-A0A943J872-F1
#
_cell.length_a   1.000
_cell.length_b   1.000
_cell.length_c   1.000
_cell.angle_alpha   90.00
_cell.angle_beta   90.00
_cell.angle_gamma   90.00
#
_symmetry.space_group_name_H-M   'P 1'
#
loop_
_entity.id
_entity.type
_entity.pdbx_description
1 polymer ?
#
loop_
_entity_poly.entity_id
_entity_poly.type
_entity_poly.pdbx_seq_one_letter_code
_entity_poly.pdbx_strand_id
1 'polypeptide(L)'
;MKTSNENEEEMEEREWVINGFKTFSAVAQEYFPEYSNADTASKRMRNEIELDKLLFDELKAAHYVHETTRLSPKQQQILFMTWGPEKIILR
;
A
#
# COMPACT_ATOMS: atom_id res chain seq x y z
N MET A 1 -21.63 3.66 -43.68
CA MET A 1 -20.55 3.31 -42.72
C MET A 1 -20.33 4.52 -41.83
N LYS A 2 -20.72 4.42 -40.55
CA LYS A 2 -20.43 5.43 -39.53
C LYS A 2 -19.27 4.86 -38.72
N THR A 3 -18.11 5.49 -38.79
CA THR A 3 -16.96 5.22 -37.93
C THR A 3 -17.32 5.71 -36.54
N SER A 4 -17.44 4.78 -35.59
CA SER A 4 -17.58 5.10 -34.18
C SER A 4 -16.20 5.49 -33.66
N ASN A 5 -16.06 6.71 -33.15
CA ASN A 5 -14.90 7.15 -32.37
C ASN A 5 -14.75 6.21 -31.17
N GLU A 6 -13.66 5.45 -31.15
CA GLU A 6 -13.14 4.83 -29.95
C GLU A 6 -12.52 5.97 -29.11
N ASN A 7 -13.17 6.29 -27.99
CA ASN A 7 -12.53 7.09 -26.95
C ASN A 7 -11.50 6.18 -26.27
N GLU A 8 -10.29 6.13 -26.81
CA GLU A 8 -9.12 5.69 -26.08
C GLU A 8 -8.85 6.76 -25.01
N GLU A 9 -9.33 6.53 -23.79
CA GLU A 9 -8.84 7.27 -22.63
C GLU A 9 -7.34 6.99 -22.53
N GLU A 10 -6.51 7.96 -22.92
CA GLU A 10 -5.07 7.94 -22.69
C GLU A 10 -4.85 7.73 -21.18
N MET A 11 -4.57 6.49 -20.78
CA MET A 11 -4.15 6.17 -19.42
C MET A 11 -2.81 6.86 -19.19
N GLU A 12 -2.81 8.01 -18.52
CA GLU A 12 -1.58 8.65 -18.04
C GLU A 12 -0.76 7.61 -17.25
N GLU A 13 0.43 7.30 -17.74
CA GLU A 13 1.39 6.48 -17.01
C GLU A 13 1.77 7.18 -15.71
N ARG A 14 1.22 6.73 -14.58
CA ARG A 14 1.55 7.25 -13.25
C ARG A 14 2.80 6.57 -12.72
N GLU A 15 3.89 7.33 -12.62
CA GLU A 15 5.11 6.89 -11.94
C GLU A 15 4.96 7.02 -10.43
N TRP A 16 5.21 5.92 -9.70
CA TRP A 16 5.20 5.90 -8.23
C TRP A 16 6.62 5.77 -7.70
N VAL A 17 7.02 6.68 -6.81
CA VAL A 17 8.36 6.68 -6.21
C VAL A 17 8.27 6.37 -4.72
N ILE A 18 8.88 5.26 -4.29
CA ILE A 18 8.97 4.87 -2.87
C ILE A 18 10.28 5.43 -2.30
N ASN A 19 10.17 6.54 -1.58
CA ASN A 19 11.33 7.25 -1.03
C ASN A 19 11.50 6.99 0.47
N GLY A 20 12.66 6.41 0.81
CA GLY A 20 13.11 6.27 2.18
C GLY A 20 12.23 5.36 3.06
N PHE A 21 12.47 5.43 4.37
CA PHE A 21 11.74 4.64 5.35
C PHE A 21 10.55 5.45 5.88
N LYS A 22 9.33 4.96 5.70
CA LYS A 22 8.11 5.48 6.33
C LYS A 22 7.86 4.81 7.69
N THR A 23 7.16 5.50 8.59
CA THR A 23 6.66 4.85 9.82
C THR A 23 5.53 3.89 9.46
N PHE A 24 5.46 2.75 10.15
CA PHE A 24 4.40 1.77 9.92
C PHE A 24 3.01 2.39 10.11
N SER A 25 2.86 3.25 11.12
CA SER A 25 1.61 3.96 11.40
C SER A 25 1.18 4.91 10.30
N ALA A 26 2.10 5.60 9.63
CA ALA A 26 1.76 6.48 8.52
C ALA A 26 1.22 5.66 7.34
N VAL A 27 1.93 4.60 6.95
CA VAL A 27 1.50 3.68 5.89
C VAL A 27 0.16 3.04 6.22
N ALA A 28 -0.06 2.65 7.48
CA ALA A 28 -1.34 2.11 7.92
C ALA A 28 -2.49 3.12 7.76
N GLN A 29 -2.28 4.40 8.06
CA GLN A 29 -3.31 5.42 7.86
C GLN A 29 -3.57 5.73 6.38
N GLU A 30 -2.56 5.57 5.51
CA GLU A 30 -2.69 5.74 4.08
C GLU A 30 -3.51 4.58 3.44
N TYR A 31 -3.33 3.34 3.91
CA TYR A 31 -4.13 2.18 3.46
C TYR A 31 -5.52 2.08 4.10
N PHE A 32 -5.66 2.51 5.36
CA PHE A 32 -6.91 2.44 6.13
C PHE A 32 -7.35 3.82 6.65
N PRO A 33 -7.71 4.76 5.74
CA PRO A 33 -8.02 6.15 6.09
C PRO A 33 -9.30 6.33 6.91
N GLU A 34 -10.13 5.29 7.05
CA GLU A 34 -11.30 5.27 7.92
C GLU A 34 -10.95 5.31 9.42
N TYR A 35 -9.72 4.95 9.79
CA TYR A 35 -9.26 4.98 11.18
C TYR A 35 -8.54 6.29 11.50
N SER A 36 -9.20 7.16 12.27
CA SER A 36 -8.59 8.40 12.77
C SER A 36 -7.45 8.16 13.77
N ASN A 37 -7.43 7.00 14.42
CA ASN A 37 -6.39 6.59 15.36
C ASN A 37 -5.35 5.68 14.68
N ALA A 38 -4.09 6.08 14.75
CA ALA A 38 -2.97 5.40 14.12
C ALA A 38 -2.69 3.99 14.68
N ASP A 39 -2.93 3.75 15.98
CA ASP A 39 -2.75 2.42 16.59
C ASP A 39 -3.82 1.44 16.08
N THR A 40 -5.07 1.90 15.95
CA THR A 40 -6.15 1.08 15.39
C THR A 40 -5.88 0.75 13.92
N ALA A 41 -5.45 1.72 13.12
CA ALA A 41 -5.03 1.50 11.74
C ALA A 41 -3.87 0.49 11.66
N SER A 42 -2.86 0.65 12.53
CA SER A 42 -1.69 -0.24 12.57
C SER A 42 -2.08 -1.68 12.93
N LYS A 43 -2.95 -1.86 13.93
CA LYS A 43 -3.47 -3.19 14.29
C LYS A 43 -4.22 -3.81 13.13
N ARG A 44 -5.07 -3.03 12.43
CA ARG A 44 -5.77 -3.52 11.26
C ARG A 44 -4.79 -3.96 10.17
N MET A 45 -3.81 -3.13 9.83
CA MET A 45 -2.81 -3.44 8.82
C MET A 45 -2.01 -4.71 9.15
N ARG A 46 -1.57 -4.89 10.41
CA ARG A 46 -0.88 -6.12 10.83
C ARG A 46 -1.75 -7.35 10.64
N ASN A 47 -3.03 -7.28 11.02
CA ASN A 47 -3.96 -8.38 10.84
C ASN A 47 -4.13 -8.74 9.36
N GLU A 48 -4.28 -7.76 8.47
CA GLU A 48 -4.39 -8.01 7.02
C GLU A 48 -3.10 -8.64 6.44
N ILE A 49 -1.93 -8.19 6.90
CA ILE A 49 -0.64 -8.81 6.54
C ILE A 49 -0.60 -10.26 7.00
N GLU A 50 -0.92 -10.54 8.26
CA GLU A 50 -0.82 -11.89 8.85
C GLU A 50 -1.87 -12.87 8.29
N LEU A 51 -3.01 -12.37 7.78
CA LEU A 51 -4.03 -13.16 7.11
C LEU A 51 -3.59 -13.59 5.69
N ASP A 52 -2.79 -12.77 5.00
CA ASP A 52 -2.23 -13.09 3.70
C ASP A 52 -0.85 -13.77 3.85
N LYS A 53 -0.84 -15.10 3.76
CA LYS A 53 0.38 -15.91 3.91
C LYS A 53 1.48 -15.54 2.91
N LEU A 54 1.12 -15.24 1.66
CA LEU A 54 2.12 -14.94 0.62
C LEU A 54 2.75 -13.57 0.89
N LEU A 55 1.93 -12.56 1.15
CA LEU A 55 2.40 -11.23 1.55
C LEU A 55 3.29 -11.30 2.80
N PHE A 56 2.86 -12.04 3.82
CA PHE A 56 3.60 -12.15 5.06
C PHE A 56 4.96 -12.84 4.87
N ASP A 57 5.02 -13.89 4.05
CA ASP A 57 6.28 -14.59 3.75
C ASP A 57 7.25 -13.70 2.95
N GLU A 58 6.75 -12.93 1.97
CA GLU A 58 7.58 -11.97 1.23
C GLU A 58 8.09 -10.84 2.14
N LEU A 59 7.24 -10.30 3.01
CA LEU A 59 7.63 -9.28 3.98
C LEU A 59 8.68 -9.83 4.96
N LYS A 60 8.51 -11.05 5.48
CA LYS A 60 9.53 -11.70 6.32
C LYS A 60 10.86 -11.89 5.59
N ALA A 61 10.83 -12.26 4.31
CA ALA A 61 12.04 -12.33 3.48
C ALA A 61 12.72 -10.95 3.33
N ALA A 62 11.94 -9.86 3.42
CA ALA A 62 12.43 -8.49 3.50
C ALA A 62 12.66 -7.99 4.94
N HIS A 63 12.91 -8.89 5.90
CA HIS A 63 13.20 -8.60 7.31
C HIS A 63 12.07 -7.89 8.07
N TYR A 64 10.82 -8.05 7.64
CA TYR A 64 9.68 -7.63 8.45
C TYR A 64 9.50 -8.55 9.67
N VAL A 65 9.32 -7.93 10.83
CA VAL A 65 8.87 -8.56 12.08
C VAL A 65 7.65 -7.83 12.64
N HIS A 66 6.91 -8.44 13.56
CA HIS A 66 5.71 -7.81 14.12
C HIS A 66 6.00 -6.46 14.80
N GLU A 67 7.18 -6.30 15.38
CA GLU A 67 7.67 -5.09 16.05
C GLU A 67 8.16 -4.00 15.08
N THR A 68 8.08 -4.23 13.76
CA THR A 68 8.52 -3.25 12.76
C THR A 68 7.76 -1.93 12.95
N THR A 69 8.50 -0.88 13.31
CA THR A 69 7.99 0.48 13.49
C THR A 69 8.23 1.37 12.28
N ARG A 70 9.17 1.00 11.40
CA ARG A 70 9.47 1.69 10.14
C ARG A 70 9.59 0.67 9.01
N LEU A 71 8.87 0.92 7.92
CA LEU A 71 8.91 0.09 6.73
C LEU A 71 10.05 0.54 5.82
N SER A 72 10.91 -0.39 5.42
CA SER A 72 11.94 -0.13 4.41
C SER A 72 11.32 0.14 3.04
N PRO A 73 12.03 0.76 2.09
CA PRO A 73 11.54 0.91 0.72
C PRO A 73 11.11 -0.42 0.10
N LYS A 74 11.82 -1.52 0.40
CA LYS A 74 11.46 -2.85 -0.11
C LYS A 74 10.16 -3.37 0.51
N GLN A 75 9.94 -3.17 1.80
CA GLN A 75 8.70 -3.57 2.47
C GLN A 75 7.50 -2.74 1.98
N GLN A 76 7.69 -1.43 1.78
CA GLN A 76 6.68 -0.56 1.17
C GLN A 76 6.36 -1.00 -0.27
N GLN A 77 7.38 -1.38 -1.05
CA GLN A 77 7.17 -1.90 -2.41
C GLN A 77 6.33 -3.17 -2.42
N ILE A 78 6.61 -4.13 -1.53
CA ILE A 78 5.84 -5.37 -1.45
C ILE A 78 4.37 -5.05 -1.16
N LEU A 79 4.10 -4.21 -0.16
CA LEU A 79 2.73 -3.76 0.16
C LEU A 79 2.05 -3.09 -1.04
N PHE A 80 2.76 -2.22 -1.75
CA PHE A 80 2.24 -1.55 -2.95
C PHE A 80 1.91 -2.53 -4.06
N MET A 81 2.75 -3.53 -4.30
CA MET A 81 2.51 -4.53 -5.36
C MET A 81 1.35 -5.47 -5.02
N THR A 82 1.12 -5.75 -3.74
CA THR A 82 0.03 -6.64 -3.30
C THR A 82 -1.30 -5.92 -3.16
N TRP A 83 -1.32 -4.74 -2.54
CA TRP A 83 -2.55 -4.00 -2.22
C TRP A 83 -2.87 -2.87 -3.19
N GLY A 84 -1.93 -2.54 -4.08
CA GLY A 84 -2.01 -1.38 -4.94
C GLY A 84 -1.63 -0.08 -4.22
N PRO A 85 -1.81 1.07 -4.89
CA PRO A 85 -1.57 2.37 -4.30
C PRO A 85 -2.48 2.59 -3.08
N GLU A 86 -1.94 3.29 -2.08
CA GLU A 86 -2.68 3.76 -0.92
C GLU A 86 -3.93 4.56 -1.35
N LYS A 87 -5.04 4.42 -0.62
CA LYS A 87 -6.31 5.08 -0.99
C LYS A 87 -6.22 6.58 -0.72
N ILE A 88 -6.01 7.37 -1.78
CA ILE A 88 -6.04 8.83 -1.68
C ILE A 88 -7.51 9.30 -1.56
N ILE A 89 -7.90 9.79 -0.38
CA ILE A 89 -9.18 10.49 -0.21
C ILE A 89 -8.97 11.96 -0.60
N LEU A 90 -9.56 12.37 -1.72
CA LEU A 90 -9.71 13.80 -2.05
C LEU A 90 -10.75 14.39 -1.09
N ARG A 91 -10.35 15.38 -0.28
CA ARG A 91 -11.25 16.14 0.62
C ARG A 91 -11.51 17.52 0.07
#